data_AF-A0A919EQF8-F1
#
_entry.id   AF-A0A919EQF8-F1
#
_cell.length_a   1.000
_cell.length_b   1.000
_cell.length_c   1.000
_cell.angle_alpha   90.00
_cell.angle_beta   90.00
_cell.angle_gamma   90.00
#
_symmetry.space_group_name_H-M   'P 1'
#
loop_
_entity.id
_entity.type
_entity.pdbx_description
1 polymer ?
#
loop_
_entity_poly.entity_id
_entity_poly.type
_entity_poly.pdbx_seq_one_letter_code
_entity_poly.pdbx_strand_id
1 'polypeptide(L)'
;MPPENPTAEPEFQRLLGGRVNVFAARFPLTPGVGLRRMLETYNDVLPDTLGLFGAMRLDAAVVACSASHYLLGPDGDRELCARLSARAGFPVASSTRAVLEVGAELGLDAVTLVSPYVPWLTETSRAFWERAGLRVDAVVPVPLPDGGHDPYRVTAQGLLDRLDAALPDDDRPLLFTGTGMGTLAVLEELERRRPGRIALTSNQASARWALRAAGAAQGRSAAPPAAA
;
A
#
# COMPACT_ATOMS: atom_id res chain seq x y z
N MET A 1 3.89 5.12 8.68
CA MET A 1 4.72 4.50 7.61
C MET A 1 6.09 4.15 8.15
N PRO A 2 6.82 3.17 7.58
CA PRO A 2 8.14 2.79 8.09
C PRO A 2 9.11 3.98 8.13
N PRO A 3 9.94 4.11 9.17
CA PRO A 3 10.81 5.27 9.37
C PRO A 3 11.90 5.39 8.32
N GLU A 4 12.22 4.31 7.61
CA GLU A 4 13.25 4.30 6.55
C GLU A 4 12.65 4.45 5.15
N ASN A 5 11.33 4.42 5.00
CA ASN A 5 10.69 4.47 3.67
C ASN A 5 10.86 5.86 3.04
N PRO A 6 11.63 6.01 1.94
CA PRO A 6 11.84 7.29 1.28
C PRO A 6 10.80 7.56 0.18
N THR A 7 9.99 6.56 -0.17
CA THR A 7 9.18 6.52 -1.40
C THR A 7 7.74 6.96 -1.17
N ALA A 8 7.14 6.47 -0.09
CA ALA A 8 5.71 6.63 0.13
C ALA A 8 5.29 8.10 0.22
N GLU A 9 5.97 8.95 1.01
CA GLU A 9 5.63 10.38 1.10
C GLU A 9 5.68 11.09 -0.27
N PRO A 10 6.79 11.02 -1.03
CA PRO A 10 6.85 11.62 -2.37
C PRO A 10 5.81 11.08 -3.36
N GLU A 11 5.59 9.77 -3.39
CA GLU A 11 4.60 9.19 -4.31
C GLU A 11 3.17 9.60 -3.95
N PHE A 12 2.81 9.61 -2.66
CA PHE A 12 1.49 10.08 -2.24
C PHE A 12 1.28 11.56 -2.60
N GLN A 13 2.29 12.42 -2.40
CA GLN A 13 2.22 13.83 -2.80
C GLN A 13 1.93 13.97 -4.31
N ARG A 14 2.66 13.22 -5.15
CA ARG A 14 2.47 13.25 -6.61
C ARG A 14 1.12 12.67 -7.05
N LEU A 15 0.70 11.55 -6.46
CA LEU A 15 -0.57 10.88 -6.78
C LEU A 15 -1.80 11.69 -6.35
N LEU A 16 -1.72 12.36 -5.21
CA LEU A 16 -2.82 13.18 -4.69
C LEU A 16 -2.88 14.55 -5.38
N GLY A 17 -1.74 15.07 -5.87
CA GLY A 17 -1.69 16.23 -6.76
C GLY A 17 -2.30 17.49 -6.15
N GLY A 18 -2.12 17.71 -4.84
CA GLY A 18 -2.65 18.86 -4.12
C GLY A 18 -4.16 18.87 -3.89
N ARG A 19 -4.88 17.82 -4.30
CA ARG A 19 -6.35 17.70 -4.07
C ARG A 19 -6.71 17.56 -2.59
N VAL A 20 -5.76 17.10 -1.77
CA VAL A 20 -5.86 16.98 -0.32
C VAL A 20 -4.51 17.31 0.31
N ASN A 21 -4.52 17.80 1.55
CA ASN A 21 -3.31 17.94 2.34
C ASN A 21 -2.85 16.57 2.86
N VAL A 22 -1.55 16.32 2.81
CA VAL A 22 -0.96 15.03 3.23
C VAL A 22 -0.02 15.28 4.40
N PHE A 23 -0.30 14.61 5.51
CA PHE A 23 0.54 14.62 6.70
C PHE A 23 1.01 13.19 6.98
N ALA A 24 2.27 13.05 7.40
CA ALA A 24 2.88 11.75 7.61
C ALA A 24 3.32 11.58 9.07
N ALA A 25 3.10 10.39 9.60
CA ALA A 25 3.68 9.91 10.86
C ALA A 25 4.50 8.66 10.57
N ARG A 26 5.71 8.61 11.14
CA ARG A 26 6.64 7.48 11.00
C ARG A 26 6.53 6.55 12.21
N PHE A 27 6.61 5.24 11.95
CA PHE A 27 6.69 4.24 13.00
C PHE A 27 8.00 4.40 13.80
N PRO A 28 8.07 3.91 15.04
CA PRO A 28 9.30 3.94 15.82
C PRO A 28 10.43 3.13 15.16
N LEU A 29 11.67 3.52 15.44
CA LEU A 29 12.85 2.73 15.08
C LEU A 29 12.87 1.43 15.89
N THR A 30 13.28 0.33 15.26
CA THR A 30 13.42 -0.98 15.89
C THR A 30 14.83 -1.55 15.67
N PRO A 31 15.89 -0.89 16.18
CA PRO A 31 17.26 -1.30 15.92
C PRO A 31 17.53 -2.71 16.45
N GLY A 32 18.19 -3.54 15.64
CA GLY A 32 18.55 -4.92 16.00
C GLY A 32 17.38 -5.91 16.03
N VAL A 33 16.16 -5.46 15.73
CA VAL A 33 14.98 -6.34 15.65
C VAL A 33 14.89 -6.93 14.25
N GLY A 34 14.71 -8.25 14.16
CA GLY A 34 14.51 -8.91 12.86
C GLY A 34 13.23 -8.48 12.15
N LEU A 35 13.21 -8.57 10.81
CA LEU A 35 12.13 -8.09 9.95
C LEU A 35 10.72 -8.50 10.41
N ARG A 36 10.49 -9.78 10.74
CA ARG A 36 9.18 -10.26 11.20
C ARG A 36 8.72 -9.52 12.47
N ARG A 37 9.58 -9.44 13.48
CA ARG A 37 9.23 -8.80 14.75
C ARG A 37 9.07 -7.28 14.61
N MET A 38 9.84 -6.64 13.72
CA MET A 38 9.64 -5.25 13.36
C MET A 38 8.23 -5.04 12.75
N LEU A 39 7.82 -5.88 11.80
CA LEU A 39 6.50 -5.79 11.17
C LEU A 39 5.35 -6.03 12.16
N GLU A 40 5.50 -6.98 13.09
CA GLU A 40 4.54 -7.16 14.20
C GLU A 40 4.44 -5.90 15.06
N THR A 41 5.59 -5.32 15.43
CA THR A 41 5.66 -4.10 16.23
C THR A 41 4.93 -2.94 15.55
N TYR A 42 5.03 -2.82 14.22
CA TYR A 42 4.28 -1.79 13.48
C TYR A 42 2.76 -1.93 13.64
N ASN A 43 2.22 -3.14 13.69
CA ASN A 43 0.79 -3.34 13.94
C ASN A 43 0.41 -2.96 15.37
N ASP A 44 1.25 -3.30 16.34
CA ASP A 44 1.00 -3.02 17.77
C ASP A 44 0.96 -1.51 18.06
N VAL A 45 1.86 -0.73 17.45
CA VAL A 45 2.02 0.70 17.71
C VAL A 45 1.15 1.60 16.82
N LEU A 46 0.31 1.04 15.94
CA LEU A 46 -0.53 1.81 15.04
C LEU A 46 -1.47 2.80 15.75
N PRO A 47 -2.18 2.42 16.84
CA PRO A 47 -3.02 3.35 17.59
C PRO A 47 -2.24 4.56 18.12
N ASP A 48 -1.04 4.33 18.64
CA ASP A 48 -0.19 5.39 19.20
C ASP A 48 0.42 6.26 18.10
N THR A 49 0.85 5.64 17.00
CA THR A 49 1.36 6.34 15.82
C THR A 49 0.30 7.26 15.21
N LEU A 50 -0.96 6.82 15.16
CA LEU A 50 -2.08 7.66 14.72
C LEU A 50 -2.36 8.79 15.72
N GLY A 51 -2.14 8.55 17.01
CA GLY A 51 -2.23 9.55 18.07
C GLY A 51 -1.21 10.68 17.96
N LEU A 52 -0.10 10.51 17.23
CA LEU A 52 0.93 11.54 17.03
C LEU A 52 0.40 12.79 16.31
N PHE A 53 -0.70 12.69 15.58
CA PHE A 53 -1.36 13.85 14.95
C PHE A 53 -2.07 14.76 15.97
N GLY A 54 -2.22 14.32 17.23
CA GLY A 54 -2.79 15.12 18.31
C GLY A 54 -4.21 15.59 18.01
N ALA A 55 -4.47 16.89 18.14
CA ALA A 55 -5.78 17.49 17.91
C ALA A 55 -6.07 17.80 16.43
N MET A 56 -5.18 17.42 15.51
CA MET A 56 -5.40 17.64 14.07
C MET A 56 -6.63 16.84 13.60
N ARG A 57 -7.56 17.52 12.94
CA ARG A 57 -8.75 16.88 12.35
C ARG A 57 -8.37 16.29 10.99
N LEU A 58 -8.16 14.98 10.95
CA LEU A 58 -7.92 14.23 9.71
C LEU A 58 -9.24 13.72 9.14
N ASP A 59 -9.39 13.79 7.81
CA ASP A 59 -10.57 13.24 7.13
C ASP A 59 -10.45 11.73 6.88
N ALA A 60 -9.22 11.23 6.76
CA ALA A 60 -8.90 9.82 6.57
C ALA A 60 -7.41 9.56 6.89
N ALA A 61 -7.04 8.32 7.18
CA ALA A 61 -5.64 7.89 7.27
C ALA A 61 -5.41 6.57 6.55
N VAL A 62 -4.22 6.43 5.95
CA VAL A 62 -3.75 5.17 5.37
C VAL A 62 -2.47 4.70 6.02
N VAL A 63 -2.42 3.42 6.42
CA VAL A 63 -1.19 2.76 6.82
C VAL A 63 -0.39 2.39 5.58
N ALA A 64 0.58 3.23 5.23
CA ALA A 64 1.48 2.98 4.09
C ALA A 64 2.58 1.95 4.44
N CYS A 65 2.17 0.72 4.78
CA CYS A 65 3.03 -0.45 4.98
C CYS A 65 2.23 -1.74 4.75
N SER A 66 2.28 -2.32 3.54
CA SER A 66 1.51 -3.55 3.28
C SER A 66 2.05 -4.76 4.05
N ALA A 67 3.37 -4.80 4.26
CA ALA A 67 4.07 -5.96 4.81
C ALA A 67 3.62 -6.36 6.22
N SER A 68 3.32 -5.39 7.10
CA SER A 68 2.86 -5.71 8.46
C SER A 68 1.45 -6.29 8.45
N HIS A 69 0.59 -5.83 7.54
CA HIS A 69 -0.79 -6.28 7.43
C HIS A 69 -0.92 -7.68 6.82
N TYR A 70 0.03 -8.13 5.99
CA TYR A 70 0.05 -9.52 5.53
C TYR A 70 0.12 -10.53 6.68
N LEU A 71 0.82 -10.18 7.78
CA LEU A 71 0.94 -11.04 8.97
C LEU A 71 -0.39 -11.26 9.70
N LEU A 72 -1.35 -10.34 9.55
CA LEU A 72 -2.67 -10.41 10.17
C LEU A 72 -3.67 -11.25 9.36
N GLY A 73 -3.37 -11.47 8.08
CA GLY A 73 -4.36 -11.94 7.11
C GLY A 73 -5.46 -10.92 6.81
N PRO A 74 -6.30 -11.17 5.80
CA PRO A 74 -7.30 -10.20 5.35
C PRO A 74 -8.36 -9.88 6.40
N ASP A 75 -8.70 -10.84 7.24
CA ASP A 75 -9.68 -10.65 8.32
C ASP A 75 -9.11 -9.84 9.47
N GLY A 76 -7.90 -10.17 9.93
CA GLY A 76 -7.22 -9.41 10.98
C GLY A 76 -6.87 -7.99 10.54
N ASP A 77 -6.48 -7.80 9.27
CA ASP A 77 -6.25 -6.47 8.67
C ASP A 77 -7.53 -5.62 8.68
N ARG A 78 -8.66 -6.20 8.22
CA ARG A 78 -9.97 -5.54 8.25
C ARG A 78 -10.39 -5.19 9.68
N GLU A 79 -10.26 -6.12 10.62
CA GLU A 79 -10.62 -5.88 12.02
C GLU A 79 -9.76 -4.78 12.65
N LEU A 80 -8.44 -4.81 12.43
CA LEU A 80 -7.54 -3.77 12.90
C LEU A 80 -7.92 -2.39 12.35
N CYS A 81 -8.17 -2.29 11.04
CA CYS A 81 -8.59 -1.03 10.42
C CYS A 81 -9.94 -0.53 10.98
N ALA A 82 -10.89 -1.42 11.23
CA ALA A 82 -12.18 -1.07 11.85
C ALA A 82 -12.00 -0.54 13.28
N ARG A 83 -11.17 -1.19 14.11
CA ARG A 83 -10.85 -0.72 15.47
C ARG A 83 -10.14 0.62 15.46
N LEU A 84 -9.18 0.81 14.54
CA LEU A 84 -8.47 2.09 14.37
C LEU A 84 -9.45 3.19 13.97
N SER A 85 -10.34 2.93 13.01
CA SER A 85 -11.36 3.89 12.57
C SER A 85 -12.30 4.29 13.71
N ALA A 86 -12.78 3.31 14.48
CA ALA A 86 -13.65 3.55 15.63
C ALA A 86 -12.97 4.42 16.71
N ARG A 87 -11.68 4.17 16.98
CA ARG A 87 -10.90 4.96 17.94
C ARG A 87 -10.60 6.36 17.44
N ALA A 88 -10.29 6.50 16.15
CA ALA A 88 -9.87 7.77 15.54
C ALA A 88 -11.04 8.71 15.24
N GLY A 89 -12.25 8.16 15.05
CA GLY A 89 -13.42 8.94 14.64
C GLY A 89 -13.44 9.31 13.16
N PHE A 90 -12.51 8.80 12.36
CA PHE A 90 -12.44 8.96 10.90
C PHE A 90 -11.98 7.65 10.24
N PRO A 91 -12.23 7.45 8.94
CA PRO A 91 -11.82 6.25 8.23
C PRO A 91 -10.30 6.01 8.26
N VAL A 92 -9.90 4.81 8.68
CA VAL A 92 -8.53 4.32 8.62
C VAL A 92 -8.48 3.03 7.80
N ALA A 93 -7.59 2.97 6.81
CA ALA A 93 -7.34 1.75 6.05
C ALA A 93 -5.85 1.43 6.00
N SER A 94 -5.54 0.17 5.75
CA SER A 94 -4.20 -0.25 5.34
C SER A 94 -4.05 -0.15 3.82
N SER A 95 -2.80 -0.15 3.35
CA SER A 95 -2.54 -0.25 1.92
C SER A 95 -3.07 -1.57 1.31
N THR A 96 -3.16 -2.64 2.09
CA THR A 96 -3.76 -3.92 1.65
C THR A 96 -5.28 -3.80 1.47
N ARG A 97 -5.98 -3.18 2.43
CA ARG A 97 -7.41 -2.85 2.29
C ARG A 97 -7.67 -1.96 1.07
N ALA A 98 -6.86 -0.92 0.88
CA ALA A 98 -7.00 -0.02 -0.26
C ALA A 98 -6.80 -0.76 -1.60
N VAL A 99 -5.84 -1.68 -1.70
CA VAL A 99 -5.64 -2.52 -2.88
C VAL A 99 -6.84 -3.41 -3.16
N LEU A 100 -7.42 -4.05 -2.14
CA LEU A 100 -8.61 -4.90 -2.33
C LEU A 100 -9.82 -4.10 -2.82
N GLU A 101 -10.07 -2.94 -2.22
CA GLU A 101 -11.21 -2.09 -2.61
C GLU A 101 -11.05 -1.51 -4.01
N VAL A 102 -9.90 -0.89 -4.30
CA VAL A 102 -9.62 -0.33 -5.62
C VAL A 102 -9.48 -1.41 -6.68
N GLY A 103 -8.90 -2.57 -6.34
CA GLY A 103 -8.79 -3.72 -7.23
C GLY A 103 -10.16 -4.26 -7.63
N ALA A 104 -11.09 -4.40 -6.67
CA ALA A 104 -12.45 -4.84 -6.96
C ALA A 104 -13.19 -3.89 -7.93
N GLU A 105 -13.00 -2.58 -7.79
CA GLU A 105 -13.57 -1.58 -8.70
C GLU A 105 -12.97 -1.63 -10.12
N LEU A 106 -11.71 -2.01 -10.22
CA LEU A 106 -11.03 -2.26 -11.48
C LEU A 106 -11.36 -3.65 -12.06
N GLY A 107 -12.21 -4.43 -11.39
CA GLY A 107 -12.58 -5.77 -11.82
C GLY A 107 -11.45 -6.80 -11.71
N LEU A 108 -10.48 -6.57 -10.81
CA LEU A 108 -9.35 -7.49 -10.63
C LEU A 108 -9.78 -8.73 -9.86
N ASP A 109 -9.76 -9.88 -10.54
CA ASP A 109 -10.00 -11.21 -9.96
C ASP A 109 -8.70 -12.02 -9.79
N ALA A 110 -7.67 -11.68 -10.56
CA ALA A 110 -6.34 -12.24 -10.48
C ALA A 110 -5.28 -11.26 -10.98
N VAL A 111 -4.05 -11.45 -10.48
CA VAL A 111 -2.89 -10.60 -10.78
C VAL A 111 -1.61 -11.40 -10.95
N THR A 112 -0.64 -10.79 -11.63
CA THR A 112 0.78 -11.11 -11.50
C THR A 112 1.36 -10.22 -10.41
N LEU A 113 1.88 -10.84 -9.36
CA LEU A 113 2.41 -10.15 -8.19
C LEU A 113 3.86 -9.73 -8.42
N VAL A 114 4.15 -8.43 -8.32
CA VAL A 114 5.52 -7.91 -8.39
C VAL A 114 5.99 -7.62 -6.97
N SER A 115 6.99 -8.38 -6.50
CA SER A 115 7.38 -8.42 -5.09
C SER A 115 8.88 -8.13 -4.87
N PRO A 116 9.24 -7.06 -4.14
CA PRO A 116 10.63 -6.77 -3.78
C PRO A 116 11.10 -7.51 -2.52
N TYR A 117 10.23 -8.35 -1.93
CA TYR A 117 10.49 -8.93 -0.61
C TYR A 117 11.34 -10.19 -0.66
N VAL A 118 11.94 -10.51 0.49
CA VAL A 118 12.47 -11.83 0.78
C VAL A 118 11.43 -12.93 0.53
N PRO A 119 11.84 -14.17 0.16
CA PRO A 119 10.92 -15.21 -0.29
C PRO A 119 9.76 -15.49 0.67
N TRP A 120 10.03 -15.60 1.98
CA TRP A 120 8.97 -15.88 2.96
C TRP A 120 7.90 -14.78 3.02
N LEU A 121 8.29 -13.51 2.84
CA LEU A 121 7.37 -12.38 2.88
C LEU A 121 6.60 -12.25 1.57
N THR A 122 7.23 -12.61 0.44
CA THR A 122 6.53 -12.77 -0.84
C THR A 122 5.46 -13.86 -0.77
N GLU A 123 5.76 -15.01 -0.15
CA GLU A 123 4.77 -16.08 0.01
C GLU A 123 3.66 -15.67 1.00
N THR A 124 4.03 -14.96 2.08
CA THR A 124 3.04 -14.44 3.04
C THR A 124 2.09 -13.43 2.38
N SER A 125 2.60 -12.57 1.48
CA SER A 125 1.77 -11.61 0.74
C SER A 125 0.88 -12.31 -0.29
N ARG A 126 1.41 -13.29 -1.04
CA ARG A 126 0.63 -14.14 -1.94
C ARG A 126 -0.55 -14.78 -1.21
N ALA A 127 -0.28 -15.46 -0.10
CA ALA A 127 -1.30 -16.13 0.69
C ALA A 127 -2.34 -15.14 1.27
N PHE A 128 -1.94 -13.91 1.60
CA PHE A 128 -2.89 -12.87 2.00
C PHE A 128 -3.87 -12.55 0.88
N TRP A 129 -3.37 -12.29 -0.33
CA TRP A 129 -4.21 -11.92 -1.48
C TRP A 129 -5.16 -13.05 -1.88
N GLU A 130 -4.65 -14.28 -1.93
CA GLU A 130 -5.46 -15.46 -2.29
C GLU A 130 -6.57 -15.70 -1.26
N ARG A 131 -6.28 -15.59 0.05
CA ARG A 131 -7.32 -15.66 1.10
C ARG A 131 -8.31 -14.49 1.03
N ALA A 132 -7.91 -13.36 0.47
CA ALA A 132 -8.77 -12.20 0.27
C ALA A 132 -9.64 -12.31 -1.00
N GLY A 133 -9.52 -13.41 -1.76
CA GLY A 133 -10.27 -13.63 -3.00
C GLY A 133 -9.59 -13.07 -4.26
N LEU A 134 -8.36 -12.56 -4.16
CA LEU A 134 -7.56 -12.12 -5.31
C LEU A 134 -6.54 -13.21 -5.67
N ARG A 135 -6.74 -13.91 -6.78
CA ARG A 135 -5.81 -14.96 -7.23
C ARG A 135 -4.46 -14.36 -7.63
N VAL A 136 -3.38 -15.07 -7.30
CA VAL A 136 -2.03 -14.73 -7.75
C VAL A 136 -1.55 -15.80 -8.72
N ASP A 137 -1.63 -15.51 -10.01
CA ASP A 137 -1.34 -16.48 -11.07
C ASP A 137 0.18 -16.61 -11.31
N ALA A 138 0.92 -15.53 -11.11
CA ALA A 138 2.36 -15.49 -11.24
C ALA A 138 2.98 -14.53 -10.24
N VAL A 139 4.28 -14.72 -9.97
CA VAL A 139 5.07 -13.84 -9.09
C VAL A 139 6.35 -13.46 -9.83
N VAL A 140 6.60 -12.15 -9.93
CA VAL A 140 7.87 -11.57 -10.38
C VAL A 140 8.64 -11.08 -9.16
N PRO A 141 9.67 -11.82 -8.69
CA PRO A 141 10.53 -11.35 -7.62
C PRO A 141 11.48 -10.25 -8.10
N VAL A 142 11.73 -9.26 -7.25
CA VAL A 142 12.59 -8.10 -7.55
C VAL A 142 13.74 -8.01 -6.52
N PRO A 143 14.71 -8.95 -6.54
CA PRO A 143 15.91 -8.83 -5.73
C PRO A 143 16.88 -7.80 -6.33
N LEU A 144 17.66 -7.19 -5.45
CA LEU A 144 18.77 -6.31 -5.80
C LEU A 144 19.87 -7.07 -6.56
N PRO A 145 20.79 -6.36 -7.25
CA PRO A 145 21.91 -7.00 -7.95
C PRO A 145 22.83 -7.82 -7.03
N ASP A 146 22.93 -7.45 -5.75
CA ASP A 146 23.71 -8.17 -4.72
C ASP A 146 22.95 -9.37 -4.13
N GLY A 147 21.75 -9.68 -4.64
CA GLY A 147 20.87 -10.73 -4.12
C GLY A 147 20.08 -10.32 -2.87
N GLY A 148 20.28 -9.10 -2.37
CA GLY A 148 19.55 -8.56 -1.24
C GLY A 148 18.10 -8.22 -1.59
N HIS A 149 17.30 -8.03 -0.55
CA HIS A 149 15.90 -7.62 -0.65
C HIS A 149 15.68 -6.37 0.18
N ASP A 150 15.73 -5.22 -0.49
CA ASP A 150 15.40 -3.94 0.10
C ASP A 150 14.59 -3.13 -0.92
N PRO A 151 13.28 -2.94 -0.69
CA PRO A 151 12.42 -2.21 -1.62
C PRO A 151 12.88 -0.77 -1.84
N TYR A 152 13.56 -0.16 -0.87
CA TYR A 152 13.99 1.24 -0.96
C TYR A 152 15.19 1.44 -1.88
N ARG A 153 15.93 0.36 -2.19
CA ARG A 153 17.10 0.37 -3.08
C ARG A 153 16.77 -0.08 -4.51
N VAL A 154 15.54 -0.49 -4.78
CA VAL A 154 15.13 -0.90 -6.13
C VAL A 154 15.05 0.33 -7.03
N THR A 155 15.82 0.33 -8.12
CA THR A 155 15.81 1.39 -9.13
C THR A 155 14.74 1.11 -10.19
N ALA A 156 14.27 2.16 -10.87
CA ALA A 156 13.31 2.01 -11.97
C ALA A 156 13.84 1.10 -13.08
N GLN A 157 15.10 1.28 -13.47
CA GLN A 157 15.74 0.42 -14.48
C GLN A 157 15.83 -1.03 -14.00
N GLY A 158 16.27 -1.27 -12.76
CA GLY A 158 16.35 -2.62 -12.22
C GLY A 158 14.99 -3.32 -12.14
N LEU A 159 13.92 -2.57 -11.86
CA LEU A 159 12.56 -3.11 -11.90
C LEU A 159 12.10 -3.42 -13.32
N LEU A 160 12.39 -2.55 -14.30
CA LEU A 160 12.08 -2.80 -15.72
C LEU A 160 12.83 -4.04 -16.25
N ASP A 161 14.11 -4.18 -15.93
CA ASP A 161 14.92 -5.34 -16.33
C ASP A 161 14.34 -6.65 -15.76
N ARG A 162 13.83 -6.61 -14.52
CA ARG A 162 13.16 -7.77 -13.90
C ARG A 162 11.85 -8.11 -14.59
N LEU A 163 11.05 -7.11 -14.93
CA LEU A 163 9.81 -7.31 -15.69
C LEU A 163 10.11 -7.89 -17.06
N ASP A 164 11.12 -7.38 -17.77
CA ASP A 164 11.49 -7.91 -19.10
C ASP A 164 11.98 -9.36 -19.05
N ALA A 165 12.67 -9.74 -17.98
CA ALA A 165 13.21 -11.08 -17.83
C ALA A 165 12.20 -12.14 -17.37
N ALA A 166 11.21 -11.74 -16.55
CA ALA A 166 10.40 -12.70 -15.80
C ALA A 166 8.89 -12.49 -15.92
N LEU A 167 8.43 -11.41 -16.56
CA LEU A 167 7.01 -11.18 -16.74
C LEU A 167 6.45 -12.16 -17.79
N PRO A 168 5.39 -12.91 -17.48
CA PRO A 168 4.75 -13.77 -18.46
C PRO A 168 4.24 -12.98 -19.67
N ASP A 169 4.29 -13.62 -20.84
CA ASP A 169 3.71 -13.08 -22.08
C ASP A 169 2.18 -13.27 -22.06
N ASP A 170 1.53 -12.51 -21.18
CA ASP A 170 0.09 -12.44 -20.99
C ASP A 170 -0.36 -10.99 -20.70
N ASP A 171 -1.66 -10.77 -20.64
CA ASP A 171 -2.26 -9.47 -20.32
C ASP A 171 -2.70 -9.37 -18.84
N ARG A 172 -2.20 -10.28 -17.98
CA ARG A 172 -2.64 -10.35 -16.59
C ARG A 172 -2.30 -9.05 -15.84
N PRO A 173 -3.24 -8.40 -15.12
CA PRO A 173 -2.95 -7.19 -14.38
C PRO A 173 -1.79 -7.34 -13.40
N LEU A 174 -0.97 -6.31 -13.27
CA LEU A 174 0.19 -6.30 -12.37
C LEU A 174 -0.19 -5.68 -11.02
N LEU A 175 0.16 -6.35 -9.93
CA LEU A 175 0.10 -5.78 -8.59
C LEU A 175 1.52 -5.57 -8.04
N PHE A 176 1.94 -4.31 -7.98
CA PHE A 176 3.20 -3.91 -7.34
C PHE A 176 2.98 -3.77 -5.83
N THR A 177 3.57 -4.69 -5.08
CA THR A 177 3.35 -4.79 -3.63
C THR A 177 4.26 -3.89 -2.83
N GLY A 178 3.68 -3.33 -1.77
CA GLY A 178 4.40 -2.49 -0.82
C GLY A 178 4.42 -1.03 -1.24
N THR A 179 4.85 -0.23 -0.28
CA THR A 179 4.83 1.23 -0.38
C THR A 179 6.25 1.82 -0.46
N GLY A 180 7.26 0.95 -0.47
CA GLY A 180 8.68 1.32 -0.41
C GLY A 180 9.41 1.31 -1.74
N MET A 181 8.97 0.49 -2.68
CA MET A 181 9.56 0.41 -4.01
C MET A 181 9.02 1.54 -4.88
N GLY A 182 9.90 2.35 -5.46
CA GLY A 182 9.51 3.43 -6.37
C GLY A 182 8.95 2.86 -7.66
N THR A 183 7.70 3.20 -7.99
CA THR A 183 6.96 2.59 -9.11
C THR A 183 6.49 3.59 -10.17
N LEU A 184 6.33 4.87 -9.85
CA LEU A 184 5.69 5.82 -10.79
C LEU A 184 6.38 5.90 -12.16
N ALA A 185 7.72 5.99 -12.21
CA ALA A 185 8.46 6.02 -13.47
C ALA A 185 8.34 4.70 -14.26
N VAL A 186 8.24 3.57 -13.56
CA VAL A 186 8.06 2.25 -14.19
C VAL A 186 6.66 2.10 -14.76
N LEU A 187 5.64 2.64 -14.09
CA LEU A 187 4.27 2.64 -14.62
C LEU A 187 4.15 3.44 -15.92
N GLU A 188 4.77 4.62 -15.98
CA GLU A 188 4.81 5.44 -17.20
C GLU A 188 5.44 4.67 -18.37
N GLU A 189 6.54 3.97 -18.11
CA GLU A 189 7.23 3.16 -19.11
C GLU A 189 6.46 1.89 -19.50
N LEU A 190 5.78 1.25 -18.54
CA LEU A 190 4.93 0.08 -18.80
C LEU A 190 3.74 0.43 -19.68
N GLU A 191 3.06 1.55 -19.42
CA GLU A 191 1.96 2.01 -20.28
C GLU A 191 2.44 2.23 -21.72
N ARG A 192 3.64 2.79 -21.89
CA ARG A 192 4.25 3.00 -23.22
C ARG A 192 4.58 1.68 -23.93
N ARG A 193 5.06 0.67 -23.21
CA ARG A 193 5.54 -0.61 -23.78
C ARG A 193 4.43 -1.67 -23.92
N ARG A 194 3.42 -1.60 -23.05
CA ARG A 194 2.32 -2.57 -22.91
C ARG A 194 1.00 -1.81 -22.71
N PRO A 195 0.57 -1.00 -23.70
CA PRO A 195 -0.60 -0.14 -23.56
C PRO A 195 -1.85 -0.95 -23.21
N GLY A 196 -2.62 -0.47 -22.24
CA GLY A 196 -3.85 -1.11 -21.78
C GLY A 196 -3.67 -2.24 -20.76
N ARG A 197 -2.44 -2.69 -20.46
CA ARG A 197 -2.21 -3.65 -19.36
C ARG A 197 -2.37 -2.94 -18.02
N ILE A 198 -3.34 -3.38 -17.21
CA ILE A 198 -3.60 -2.78 -15.91
C ILE A 198 -2.40 -2.99 -14.98
N ALA A 199 -1.87 -1.92 -14.41
CA ALA A 199 -0.87 -1.95 -13.36
C ALA A 199 -1.38 -1.17 -12.14
N LEU A 200 -1.43 -1.83 -10.99
CA LEU A 200 -1.86 -1.25 -9.72
C LEU A 200 -0.72 -1.34 -8.71
N THR A 201 -0.40 -0.22 -8.06
CA THR A 201 0.56 -0.19 -6.95
C THR A 201 -0.15 0.02 -5.63
N SER A 202 0.47 -0.44 -4.53
CA SER A 202 -0.09 -0.19 -3.19
C SER A 202 -0.26 1.30 -2.90
N ASN A 203 0.65 2.16 -3.41
CA ASN A 203 0.56 3.62 -3.25
C ASN A 203 -0.57 4.23 -4.11
N GLN A 204 -0.75 3.80 -5.36
CA GLN A 204 -1.88 4.24 -6.21
C GLN A 204 -3.23 3.85 -5.62
N ALA A 205 -3.37 2.61 -5.16
CA ALA A 205 -4.59 2.14 -4.50
C ALA A 205 -4.88 2.96 -3.24
N SER A 206 -3.85 3.17 -2.40
CA SER A 206 -3.95 3.96 -1.17
C SER A 206 -4.35 5.41 -1.42
N ALA A 207 -3.75 6.06 -2.43
CA ALA A 207 -4.08 7.43 -2.79
C ALA A 207 -5.52 7.56 -3.32
N ARG A 208 -5.96 6.63 -4.20
CA ARG A 208 -7.35 6.58 -4.68
C ARG A 208 -8.35 6.34 -3.55
N TRP A 209 -8.03 5.45 -2.62
CA TRP A 209 -8.83 5.22 -1.43
C TRP A 209 -8.95 6.49 -0.58
N ALA A 210 -7.82 7.15 -0.29
CA ALA A 210 -7.77 8.33 0.56
C ALA A 210 -8.59 9.50 -0.03
N LEU A 211 -8.51 9.74 -1.34
CA LEU A 211 -9.31 10.78 -2.01
C LEU A 211 -10.81 10.57 -1.84
N ARG A 212 -11.26 9.32 -1.92
CA ARG A 212 -12.68 8.97 -1.78
C ARG A 212 -13.13 9.08 -0.34
N ALA A 213 -12.33 8.58 0.60
CA ALA A 213 -12.60 8.69 2.02
C ALA A 213 -12.69 10.17 2.46
N ALA A 214 -11.75 11.00 2.01
CA ALA A 214 -11.75 12.44 2.28
C ALA A 214 -12.91 13.17 1.59
N GLY A 215 -13.21 12.86 0.33
CA GLY A 215 -14.35 13.45 -0.39
C GLY A 215 -15.70 13.12 0.26
N ALA A 216 -15.87 11.89 0.76
CA ALA A 216 -17.06 11.49 1.50
C ALA A 216 -17.18 12.21 2.87
N ALA A 217 -16.05 12.55 3.51
CA ALA A 217 -16.05 13.34 4.74
C ALA A 217 -16.48 14.80 4.49
N GLN A 218 -16.01 15.42 3.40
CA GLN A 218 -16.42 16.77 3.00
C GLN A 218 -17.93 16.84 2.70
N GLY A 219 -18.48 15.82 2.03
CA GLY A 219 -19.94 15.72 1.79
C GLY A 219 -20.77 15.59 3.08
N ARG A 220 -20.22 14.99 4.14
CA ARG A 220 -20.87 14.91 5.47
C ARG A 220 -20.76 16.20 6.27
N SER A 221 -19.68 16.96 6.13
CA SER A 221 -19.49 18.24 6.81
C SER A 221 -20.28 19.40 6.19
N ALA A 222 -20.76 19.24 4.95
CA ALA A 222 -21.57 20.25 4.25
C ALA A 222 -23.07 20.20 4.61
N ALA A 223 -23.52 19.23 5.42
CA ALA A 223 -24.86 19.26 5.97
C ALA A 223 -24.96 20.40 7.00
N PRO A 224 -25.87 21.38 6.83
CA PRO A 224 -26.04 22.43 7.83
C PRO A 224 -26.40 21.79 9.19
N PRO A 225 -25.94 22.37 10.31
CA PRO A 225 -26.37 21.90 11.62
C PRO A 225 -27.90 21.94 11.66
N ALA A 226 -28.52 20.83 12.06
CA ALA A 226 -29.95 20.79 12.29
C ALA A 226 -30.29 21.91 13.27
N ALA A 227 -31.12 22.86 12.82
CA ALA A 227 -31.57 23.96 13.66
C ALA A 227 -32.26 23.37 14.90
N ALA A 228 -31.73 23.73 16.07
CA ALA A 228 -32.35 23.50 17.37
C ALA A 228 -33.34 24.61 17.69
#